data_AF-A0A1Y5H6Q2-F1
#
_entry.id   AF-A0A1Y5H6Q2-F1
#
_cell.length_a   1.000
_cell.length_b   1.000
_cell.length_c   1.000
_cell.angle_alpha   90.00
_cell.angle_beta   90.00
_cell.angle_gamma   90.00
#
_symmetry.space_group_name_H-M   'P 1'
#
loop_
_entity.id
_entity.type
_entity.pdbx_description
1 polymer ?
#
loop_
_entity_poly.entity_id
_entity_poly.type
_entity_poly.pdbx_seq_one_letter_code
_entity_poly.pdbx_strand_id
1 'polypeptide(L)'
;MKTLVFDLVSIGEAAKHYSVSVEIMRRWDRNNKLNSHSRTLGNHRRYKLNESEKIKVGYARVSSHDQKKDLVTQAKYLSQYCDVVLEDLGSGLNFEQELCKD
;
A
#
# COMPACT_ATOMS: atom_id res chain seq x y z
N MET A 1 17.66 -19.21 -32.31
CA MET A 1 17.59 -18.25 -31.18
C MET A 1 16.45 -18.67 -30.29
N LYS A 2 16.70 -19.02 -29.02
CA LYS A 2 15.62 -19.22 -28.05
C LYS A 2 15.08 -17.85 -27.67
N THR A 3 13.92 -17.49 -28.19
CA THR A 3 13.18 -16.32 -27.73
C THR A 3 12.72 -16.65 -26.32
N LEU A 4 13.42 -16.14 -25.31
CA LEU A 4 12.91 -16.16 -23.94
C LEU A 4 11.74 -15.18 -23.89
N VAL A 5 10.53 -15.70 -24.14
CA VAL A 5 9.30 -14.97 -23.89
C VAL A 5 9.16 -14.93 -22.37
N PHE A 6 9.82 -13.96 -21.74
CA PHE A 6 9.40 -13.53 -20.43
C PHE A 6 8.03 -12.86 -20.63
N ASP A 7 7.02 -13.28 -19.88
CA ASP A 7 5.67 -12.69 -19.88
C ASP A 7 5.73 -11.24 -19.36
N LEU A 8 6.33 -10.37 -20.17
CA LEU A 8 6.56 -8.97 -19.87
C LEU A 8 5.36 -8.18 -20.33
N VAL A 9 4.63 -7.68 -19.35
CA VAL A 9 3.39 -6.97 -19.60
C VAL A 9 3.64 -5.49 -19.83
N SER A 10 2.71 -4.87 -20.56
CA SER A 10 2.64 -3.42 -20.71
C SER A 10 2.33 -2.73 -19.38
N ILE A 11 2.58 -1.42 -19.31
CA ILE A 11 2.23 -0.63 -18.12
C ILE A 11 0.73 -0.68 -17.78
N GLY A 12 -0.14 -0.81 -18.79
CA GLY A 12 -1.59 -0.89 -18.60
C GLY A 12 -2.02 -2.22 -17.96
N GLU A 13 -1.45 -3.32 -18.41
CA GLU A 13 -1.67 -4.64 -17.82
C GLU A 13 -1.11 -4.72 -16.40
N ALA A 14 0.08 -4.16 -16.17
CA ALA A 14 0.66 -4.08 -14.82
C ALA A 14 -0.20 -3.23 -13.87
N ALA A 15 -0.70 -2.10 -14.34
CA ALA A 15 -1.60 -1.25 -13.56
C ALA A 15 -2.87 -2.01 -13.13
N LYS A 16 -3.47 -2.80 -14.04
CA LYS A 16 -4.61 -3.67 -13.73
C LYS A 16 -4.25 -4.75 -12.70
N HIS A 17 -3.10 -5.41 -12.86
CA HIS A 17 -2.63 -6.44 -11.93
C HIS A 17 -2.49 -5.93 -10.49
N TYR A 18 -1.89 -4.74 -10.32
CA TYR A 18 -1.73 -4.10 -9.01
C TYR A 18 -2.94 -3.28 -8.55
N SER A 19 -4.01 -3.21 -9.35
CA SER A 19 -5.23 -2.44 -9.06
C SER A 19 -4.96 -0.94 -8.83
N VAL A 20 -4.04 -0.36 -9.60
CA VAL A 20 -3.67 1.05 -9.55
C VAL A 20 -3.82 1.71 -10.93
N SER A 21 -3.71 3.04 -10.99
CA SER A 21 -3.68 3.74 -12.28
C SER A 21 -2.30 3.64 -12.97
N VAL A 22 -2.27 3.84 -14.28
CA VAL A 22 -1.02 3.90 -15.06
C VAL A 22 -0.09 5.02 -14.56
N GLU A 23 -0.65 6.11 -14.04
CA GLU A 23 0.15 7.20 -13.47
C GLU A 23 0.88 6.79 -12.19
N ILE A 24 0.22 6.00 -11.32
CA ILE A 24 0.85 5.42 -10.13
C ILE A 24 2.03 4.53 -10.53
N MET A 25 1.88 3.69 -11.56
CA MET A 25 2.97 2.86 -12.09
C MET A 25 4.15 3.72 -12.58
N ARG A 26 3.90 4.82 -13.29
CA ARG A 26 4.95 5.76 -13.72
C ARG A 26 5.65 6.41 -12.52
N ARG A 27 4.89 6.79 -11.49
CA ARG A 27 5.43 7.37 -10.26
C ARG A 27 6.28 6.36 -9.49
N TRP A 28 5.86 5.10 -9.42
CA TRP A 28 6.63 4.05 -8.77
C TRP A 28 7.95 3.76 -9.49
N ASP A 29 7.96 3.76 -10.81
CA ASP A 29 9.19 3.62 -11.62
C ASP A 29 10.15 4.80 -11.41
N ARG A 30 9.63 6.04 -11.33
CA ARG A 30 10.48 7.22 -11.04
C ARG A 30 11.05 7.22 -9.62
N ASN A 31 10.28 6.72 -8.65
CA ASN A 31 10.65 6.74 -7.24
C ASN A 31 11.39 5.46 -6.80
N ASN A 32 11.82 4.62 -7.74
CA ASN A 32 12.47 3.33 -7.49
C ASN A 32 11.68 2.38 -6.57
N LYS A 33 10.34 2.53 -6.49
CA LYS A 33 9.46 1.66 -5.70
C LYS A 33 9.10 0.38 -6.45
N LEU A 34 8.96 0.48 -7.78
CA LEU A 34 8.71 -0.65 -8.67
C LEU A 34 9.34 -0.34 -10.02
N ASN A 35 10.51 -0.92 -10.28
CA ASN A 35 11.27 -0.66 -11.49
C ASN A 35 10.72 -1.46 -12.67
N SER A 36 10.63 -0.82 -13.83
CA SER A 36 10.43 -1.53 -15.08
C SER A 36 11.59 -2.51 -15.32
N HIS A 37 11.26 -3.73 -15.74
CA HIS A 37 12.26 -4.76 -16.00
C HIS A 37 13.10 -4.42 -17.22
N SER A 38 12.45 -3.87 -18.25
CA SER A 38 13.10 -3.42 -19.47
C SER A 38 12.29 -2.34 -20.16
N ARG A 39 12.87 -1.76 -21.21
CA ARG A 39 12.19 -0.84 -22.11
C ARG A 39 12.33 -1.32 -23.55
N THR A 40 11.31 -1.11 -24.36
CA THR A 40 11.38 -1.37 -25.80
C THR A 40 12.23 -0.31 -26.51
N LEU A 41 12.59 -0.53 -27.78
CA LEU A 41 13.26 0.46 -28.62
C LEU A 41 12.46 1.79 -28.72
N GLY A 42 11.13 1.71 -28.66
CA GLY A 42 10.23 2.87 -28.57
C GLY A 42 10.10 3.47 -27.16
N ASN A 43 10.99 3.11 -26.23
CA ASN A 43 11.02 3.59 -24.84
C ASN A 43 9.76 3.25 -24.01
N HIS A 44 9.01 2.20 -24.39
CA HIS A 44 7.86 1.74 -23.60
C HIS A 44 8.32 0.84 -22.46
N ARG A 45 7.79 1.08 -21.26
CA ARG A 45 8.09 0.28 -20.05
C ARG A 45 7.48 -1.11 -20.14
N ARG A 46 8.25 -2.11 -19.74
CA ARG A 46 7.84 -3.51 -19.63
C ARG A 46 8.06 -4.00 -18.21
N TYR A 47 7.05 -4.67 -17.64
CA TYR A 47 7.07 -5.14 -16.26
C TYR A 47 7.05 -6.67 -16.22
N LYS A 48 7.87 -7.24 -15.33
CA LYS A 48 7.69 -8.61 -14.89
C LYS A 48 6.76 -8.57 -13.69
N LEU A 49 5.60 -9.21 -13.80
CA LEU A 49 4.66 -9.28 -12.68
C LEU A 49 5.23 -10.23 -11.64
N ASN A 50 5.25 -9.78 -10.39
CA ASN A 50 5.53 -10.66 -9.27
C ASN A 50 4.19 -11.10 -8.71
N GLU A 51 4.00 -12.41 -8.56
CA GLU A 51 2.89 -12.99 -7.81
C GLU A 51 3.19 -12.90 -6.30
N SER A 52 3.56 -11.72 -5.83
CA SER A 52 3.68 -11.50 -4.38
C SER A 52 2.28 -11.61 -3.79
N GLU A 53 2.13 -12.44 -2.76
CA GLU A 53 0.88 -12.54 -1.99
C GLU A 53 0.50 -11.13 -1.49
N LYS A 54 -0.68 -10.66 -1.89
CA LYS A 54 -1.20 -9.37 -1.45
C LYS A 54 -1.69 -9.53 -0.01
N ILE A 55 -0.95 -8.98 0.95
CA ILE A 55 -1.38 -8.90 2.35
C ILE A 55 -2.38 -7.75 2.50
N LYS A 56 -3.59 -8.06 2.96
CA LYS A 56 -4.62 -7.07 3.30
C LYS A 56 -4.40 -6.63 4.74
N VAL A 57 -4.10 -5.35 4.93
CA VAL A 57 -3.91 -4.76 6.25
C VAL A 57 -5.13 -3.92 6.63
N GLY A 58 -5.78 -4.27 7.74
CA GLY A 58 -6.82 -3.47 8.37
C GLY A 58 -6.22 -2.52 9.41
N TYR A 59 -6.82 -1.35 9.59
CA TYR A 59 -6.41 -0.38 10.60
C TYR A 59 -7.62 0.09 11.39
N ALA A 60 -7.60 -0.16 12.70
CA ALA A 60 -8.61 0.28 13.65
C ALA A 60 -8.01 1.30 14.60
N ARG A 61 -8.72 2.41 14.84
CA ARG A 61 -8.25 3.48 15.73
C ARG A 61 -9.38 4.08 16.54
N VAL A 62 -9.11 4.37 17.82
CA VAL A 62 -9.98 5.21 18.66
C VAL A 62 -9.17 6.31 19.36
N SER A 63 -9.84 7.40 19.72
CA SER A 63 -9.18 8.57 20.31
C SER A 63 -9.15 8.53 21.84
N SER A 64 -10.19 8.04 22.50
CA SER A 64 -10.22 7.96 23.97
C SER A 64 -9.99 6.54 24.48
N HIS A 65 -9.38 6.42 25.66
CA HIS A 65 -9.29 5.16 26.39
C HIS A 65 -10.66 4.60 26.76
N ASP A 66 -11.67 5.46 26.93
CA ASP A 66 -13.05 5.06 27.21
C ASP A 66 -13.66 4.25 26.06
N GLN A 67 -13.19 4.48 24.83
CA GLN A 67 -13.66 3.82 23.60
C GLN A 67 -12.87 2.54 23.29
N LYS A 68 -12.05 2.04 24.21
CA LYS A 68 -11.24 0.84 23.99
C LYS A 68 -12.06 -0.40 23.65
N LYS A 69 -13.30 -0.50 24.17
CA LYS A 69 -14.22 -1.59 23.80
C LYS A 69 -14.64 -1.53 22.33
N ASP A 70 -14.80 -0.31 21.80
CA ASP A 70 -15.13 -0.11 20.39
C ASP A 70 -13.94 -0.47 19.50
N LEU A 71 -12.71 -0.15 19.92
CA LEU A 71 -11.49 -0.54 19.22
C LEU A 71 -11.41 -2.07 19.03
N VAL A 72 -11.64 -2.84 20.09
CA VAL A 72 -11.65 -4.31 20.04
C VAL A 72 -12.74 -4.82 19.09
N THR A 73 -13.92 -4.20 19.13
CA THR A 73 -15.05 -4.58 18.26
C THR A 73 -14.72 -4.30 16.77
N GLN A 74 -14.13 -3.14 16.48
CA GLN A 74 -13.69 -2.76 15.14
C GLN A 74 -12.59 -3.70 14.62
N ALA A 75 -11.59 -3.99 15.46
CA ALA A 75 -10.49 -4.88 15.10
C ALA A 75 -10.99 -6.30 14.80
N LYS A 76 -11.93 -6.83 15.61
CA LYS A 76 -12.55 -8.14 15.39
C LYS A 76 -13.41 -8.21 14.12
N TYR A 77 -14.01 -7.10 13.71
CA TYR A 77 -14.73 -7.04 12.44
C TYR A 77 -13.74 -7.05 11.26
N LEU A 78 -12.66 -6.26 11.33
CA LEU A 78 -11.65 -6.20 10.29
C LEU A 78 -10.87 -7.51 10.10
N SER A 79 -10.63 -8.26 11.19
CA SER A 79 -9.91 -9.54 11.11
C SER A 79 -10.63 -10.62 10.31
N GLN A 80 -11.91 -10.43 9.98
CA GLN A 80 -12.67 -11.33 9.10
C GLN A 80 -12.31 -11.13 7.62
N TYR A 81 -11.75 -9.98 7.25
CA TYR A 81 -11.48 -9.58 5.86
C TYR A 81 -10.00 -9.28 5.58
N CYS A 82 -9.22 -8.98 6.62
CA CYS A 82 -7.82 -8.61 6.55
C CYS A 82 -6.92 -9.70 7.15
N ASP A 83 -5.74 -9.87 6.56
CA ASP A 83 -4.73 -10.83 7.04
C ASP A 83 -4.04 -10.32 8.31
N VAL A 84 -3.84 -9.00 8.39
CA VAL A 84 -3.23 -8.31 9.53
C VAL A 84 -4.11 -7.14 9.93
N VAL A 85 -4.34 -6.96 11.23
CA VAL A 85 -5.05 -5.79 11.77
C VAL A 85 -4.10 -5.02 12.69
N LEU A 86 -3.97 -3.73 12.44
CA LEU A 86 -3.23 -2.80 13.27
C LEU A 86 -4.20 -2.00 14.13
N GLU A 87 -3.94 -1.92 15.42
CA GLU A 87 -4.76 -1.19 16.40
C GLU A 87 -4.00 0.04 16.90
N ASP A 88 -4.70 1.16 17.02
CA ASP A 88 -4.14 2.42 17.53
C ASP A 88 -5.07 3.08 18.55
N LEU A 89 -4.55 3.35 19.74
CA LEU A 89 -5.24 4.03 20.81
C LEU A 89 -4.48 5.30 21.16
N GLY A 90 -4.99 6.45 20.73
CA GLY A 90 -4.26 7.72 20.88
C GLY A 90 -5.16 8.94 20.92
N SER A 91 -5.11 9.65 22.05
CA SER A 91 -5.85 10.87 22.35
C SER A 91 -5.26 12.11 21.67
N GLY A 92 -5.16 12.09 20.34
CA GLY A 92 -4.80 13.26 19.53
C GLY A 92 -3.58 14.05 20.01
N LEU A 93 -3.53 15.33 19.67
CA LEU A 93 -2.59 16.29 20.23
C LEU A 93 -3.19 16.86 21.53
N ASN A 94 -2.53 16.63 22.67
CA ASN A 94 -2.85 17.34 23.91
C ASN A 94 -2.35 18.79 23.77
N PHE A 95 -3.25 19.72 23.41
CA PHE A 95 -2.94 21.16 23.30
C PHE A 95 -2.54 21.81 24.65
N GLU A 96 -2.59 21.07 25.75
CA GLU A 96 -2.20 21.53 27.10
C GLU A 96 -0.75 21.18 27.48
N GLN A 97 0.05 20.58 26.60
CA GLN A 97 1.49 20.49 26.82
C GLN A 97 2.11 21.87 26.61
N GLU A 98 2.14 22.64 27.70
CA GLU A 98 2.83 23.90 27.95
C GLU A 98 3.28 24.62 26.67
N LEU A 99 2.51 25.66 26.30
CA LEU A 99 3.08 26.83 25.63
C LEU A 99 4.44 27.08 26.29
N CYS A 100 5.52 26.88 25.53
CA CYS A 100 6.87 27.24 25.94
C CYS A 100 6.78 28.61 26.61
N LYS A 101 6.88 28.62 27.94
CA LYS A 101 7.03 29.86 28.68
C LYS A 101 8.47 30.25 28.44
N ASP A 102 8.65 31.16 27.49
CA ASP A 102 9.89 31.90 27.28
C ASP A 102 10.34 32.60 28.58
#